data_AF-A0AAW0WI16-F1
#
_entry.id   AF-A0AAW0WI16-F1
#
_cell.length_a   1.000
_cell.length_b   1.000
_cell.length_c   1.000
_cell.angle_alpha   90.00
_cell.angle_beta   90.00
_cell.angle_gamma   90.00
#
_symmetry.space_group_name_H-M   'P 1'
#
loop_
_entity.id
_entity.type
_entity.pdbx_description
1 polymer ?
#
loop_
_entity_poly.entity_id
_entity_poly.type
_entity_poly.pdbx_seq_one_letter_code
_entity_poly.pdbx_strand_id
1 'polypeptide(L)'
;MANRLNVKRNAEKLVETCQKKDAGYVRERYLCKVEESQCSYGSEDYILQKDEIGTALHIKLSIDPFHPDQPGLRYCYASQKKGAWTHLCRLDDLVFVSIRSQDLTAEVSRKTGVPFYFKLQTIDELESLVGCLSGYYRLMCTWTFNLCRELPAPSLVFLRSNKCHGPVGSAFSIQKLKDKGGGEVGVGLLRESSSDYNTYYLHVVEEANALPVLYTIFKEGNK
;
A
#
# COMPACT_ATOMS: atom_id res chain seq x y z
N MET A 1 37.52 34.51 -11.92
CA MET A 1 37.88 33.22 -12.54
C MET A 1 37.23 32.11 -11.72
N ALA A 2 36.25 31.41 -12.30
CA ALA A 2 35.50 30.37 -11.59
C ALA A 2 36.39 29.13 -11.38
N ASN A 3 36.45 28.67 -10.13
CA ASN A 3 37.15 27.47 -9.70
C ASN A 3 36.47 26.25 -10.35
N ARG A 4 36.94 25.79 -11.52
CA ARG A 4 36.42 24.58 -12.17
C ARG A 4 36.73 23.39 -11.26
N LEU A 5 35.73 22.93 -10.51
CA LEU A 5 35.81 21.67 -9.76
C LEU A 5 36.29 20.57 -10.71
N ASN A 6 37.38 19.89 -10.34
CA ASN A 6 37.87 18.72 -11.06
C ASN A 6 36.96 17.52 -10.71
N VAL A 7 35.79 17.50 -11.33
CA VAL A 7 34.74 16.48 -11.13
C VAL A 7 35.30 15.06 -11.30
N LYS A 8 36.19 14.86 -12.29
CA LYS A 8 36.83 13.57 -12.55
C LYS A 8 37.65 13.08 -11.36
N ARG A 9 38.57 13.91 -10.84
CA ARG A 9 39.42 13.54 -9.71
C ARG A 9 38.63 13.26 -8.42
N ASN A 10 37.55 14.01 -8.21
CA ASN A 10 36.69 13.79 -7.04
C ASN A 10 35.86 12.50 -7.18
N ALA A 11 35.35 12.21 -8.38
CA ALA A 11 34.65 10.95 -8.66
C ALA A 11 35.57 9.74 -8.47
N GLU A 12 36.81 9.80 -8.97
CA GLU A 12 37.81 8.73 -8.80
C GLU A 12 38.07 8.43 -7.32
N LYS A 13 38.29 9.47 -6.49
CA LYS A 13 38.46 9.31 -5.03
C LYS A 13 37.23 8.71 -4.34
N LEU A 14 36.03 9.13 -4.74
CA LEU A 14 34.78 8.58 -4.18
C LEU A 14 34.61 7.11 -4.57
N VAL A 15 34.94 6.75 -5.82
CA VAL A 15 34.92 5.35 -6.27
C VAL A 15 35.90 4.50 -5.47
N GLU A 16 37.12 4.99 -5.21
CA GLU A 16 38.10 4.30 -4.35
C GLU A 16 37.54 4.01 -2.94
N THR A 17 36.81 4.96 -2.34
CA THR A 17 36.17 4.74 -1.02
C THR A 17 35.09 3.66 -1.03
N CYS A 18 34.54 3.34 -2.20
CA CYS A 18 33.50 2.33 -2.39
C CYS A 18 34.03 0.97 -2.88
N GLN A 19 35.29 0.87 -3.32
CA GLN A 19 35.85 -0.38 -3.88
C GLN A 19 35.82 -1.58 -2.91
N LYS A 20 35.82 -1.32 -1.60
CA LYS A 20 35.77 -2.37 -0.56
C LYS A 20 34.35 -2.62 -0.02
N LYS A 21 33.33 -2.01 -0.63
CA LYS A 21 31.93 -2.12 -0.17
C LYS A 21 31.20 -3.16 -1.01
N ASP A 22 30.35 -3.94 -0.36
CA ASP A 22 29.47 -4.86 -1.06
C ASP A 22 28.35 -4.12 -1.81
N ALA A 23 27.68 -4.84 -2.70
CA ALA A 23 26.61 -4.27 -3.51
C ALA A 23 25.39 -3.81 -2.68
N GLY A 24 25.12 -4.45 -1.54
CA GLY A 24 24.04 -4.07 -0.62
C GLY A 24 24.28 -2.67 -0.04
N TYR A 25 25.49 -2.44 0.47
CA TYR A 25 25.90 -1.12 0.97
C TYR A 25 25.73 -0.02 -0.10
N VAL A 26 26.18 -0.28 -1.33
CA VAL A 26 26.10 0.71 -2.41
C VAL A 26 24.64 1.03 -2.76
N ARG A 27 23.77 0.02 -2.83
CA ARG A 27 22.33 0.19 -3.10
C ARG A 27 21.65 0.98 -2.01
N GLU A 28 21.89 0.64 -0.74
CA GLU A 28 21.33 1.35 0.41
C GLU A 28 21.71 2.83 0.39
N ARG A 29 23.00 3.13 0.22
CA ARG A 29 23.48 4.53 0.16
C ARG A 29 22.91 5.30 -1.01
N TYR A 30 22.73 4.65 -2.16
CA TYR A 30 22.08 5.27 -3.31
C TYR A 30 20.63 5.64 -2.98
N LEU A 31 19.85 4.71 -2.41
CA LEU A 31 18.46 4.96 -2.04
C LEU A 31 18.34 6.08 -0.99
N CYS A 32 19.17 6.09 0.05
CA CYS A 32 19.20 7.20 1.01
C CYS A 32 19.44 8.56 0.33
N LYS A 33 20.33 8.61 -0.67
CA LYS A 33 20.59 9.86 -1.41
C LYS A 33 19.44 10.26 -2.33
N VAL A 34 18.71 9.30 -2.90
CA VAL A 34 17.48 9.57 -3.65
C VAL A 34 16.42 10.16 -2.71
N GLU A 35 16.24 9.59 -1.52
CA GLU A 35 15.30 10.10 -0.51
C GLU A 35 15.69 11.51 -0.02
N GLU A 36 16.97 11.73 0.31
CA GLU A 36 17.48 13.05 0.73
C GLU A 36 17.27 14.14 -0.34
N SER A 37 17.30 13.76 -1.62
CA SER A 37 17.17 14.72 -2.73
C SER A 37 15.76 15.32 -2.87
N GLN A 38 14.80 14.92 -2.02
CA GLN A 38 13.39 15.35 -2.07
C GLN A 38 12.77 15.20 -3.46
N CYS A 39 13.28 14.26 -4.26
CA CYS A 39 12.55 13.78 -5.41
C CYS A 39 11.22 13.22 -4.90
N SER A 40 10.16 13.34 -5.69
CA SER A 40 8.82 12.78 -5.44
C SER A 40 8.83 11.23 -5.48
N TYR A 41 9.87 10.61 -4.91
CA TYR A 41 10.12 9.19 -4.89
C TYR A 41 9.19 8.55 -3.86
N GLY A 42 8.37 7.60 -4.32
CA GLY A 42 7.36 6.95 -3.48
C GLY A 42 6.04 7.73 -3.36
N SER A 43 5.89 8.87 -4.03
CA SER A 43 4.62 9.60 -4.13
C SER A 43 3.99 9.46 -5.51
N GLU A 44 2.65 9.40 -5.57
CA GLU A 44 1.88 9.37 -6.81
C GLU A 44 0.96 10.59 -6.90
N ASP A 45 0.92 11.21 -8.07
CA ASP A 45 0.18 12.44 -8.32
C ASP A 45 -0.90 12.23 -9.38
N TYR A 46 -2.10 12.76 -9.13
CA TYR A 46 -3.27 12.65 -10.01
C TYR A 46 -3.88 14.03 -10.26
N ILE A 47 -4.27 14.30 -11.51
CA ILE A 47 -5.06 15.49 -11.86
C ILE A 47 -6.53 15.12 -11.87
N LEU A 48 -7.32 15.82 -11.07
CA LEU A 48 -8.73 15.49 -10.88
C LEU A 48 -9.60 16.73 -10.82
N GLN A 49 -10.89 16.54 -11.10
CA GLN A 49 -11.90 17.59 -11.06
C GLN A 49 -12.70 17.49 -9.77
N LYS A 50 -12.75 18.59 -9.02
CA LYS A 50 -13.55 18.72 -7.81
C LYS A 50 -14.65 19.76 -8.05
N ASP A 51 -15.89 19.42 -7.73
CA ASP A 51 -16.99 20.38 -7.75
C ASP A 51 -16.95 21.24 -6.48
N GLU A 52 -16.98 22.56 -6.66
CA GLU A 52 -17.16 23.54 -5.60
C GLU A 52 -18.27 24.50 -5.98
N ILE A 53 -19.43 24.36 -5.32
CA ILE A 53 -20.56 25.27 -5.46
C ILE A 53 -20.99 25.37 -6.95
N GLY A 54 -21.02 24.23 -7.65
CA GLY A 54 -21.41 24.15 -9.07
C GLY A 54 -20.31 24.54 -10.04
N THR A 55 -19.09 24.80 -9.57
CA THR A 55 -17.92 25.08 -10.41
C THR A 55 -16.94 23.91 -10.36
N ALA A 56 -16.65 23.31 -11.51
CA ALA A 56 -15.64 22.26 -11.62
C ALA A 56 -14.23 22.88 -11.62
N LEU A 57 -13.45 22.59 -10.59
CA LEU A 57 -12.07 23.04 -10.44
C LEU A 57 -11.09 21.89 -10.64
N HIS A 58 -10.04 22.12 -11.43
CA HIS A 58 -8.92 21.19 -11.56
C HIS A 58 -7.97 21.31 -10.38
N ILE A 59 -7.72 20.18 -9.74
CA ILE A 59 -6.80 20.06 -8.62
C ILE A 59 -5.80 18.93 -8.86
N LYS A 60 -4.64 19.02 -8.22
CA LYS A 60 -3.64 17.97 -8.17
C LYS A 60 -3.72 17.30 -6.80
N LEU A 61 -4.05 16.02 -6.76
CA LEU A 61 -3.99 15.18 -5.57
C LEU A 61 -2.67 14.43 -5.55
N SER A 62 -2.03 14.34 -4.39
CA SER A 62 -0.81 13.60 -4.15
C SER A 62 -1.05 12.56 -3.06
N ILE A 63 -0.69 11.31 -3.33
CA ILE A 63 -0.63 10.22 -2.36
C ILE A 63 0.84 10.09 -1.95
N ASP A 64 1.15 10.50 -0.72
CA ASP A 64 2.49 10.50 -0.15
C ASP A 64 2.42 10.00 1.30
N PRO A 65 2.46 8.67 1.51
CA PRO A 65 2.33 8.07 2.83
C PRO A 65 3.37 8.53 3.85
N PHE A 66 4.52 9.02 3.38
CA PHE A 66 5.70 9.32 4.20
C PHE A 66 6.11 10.80 4.16
N HIS A 67 5.24 11.69 3.67
CA HIS A 67 5.51 13.12 3.70
C HIS A 67 5.90 13.58 5.12
N PRO A 68 6.99 14.36 5.31
CA PRO A 68 7.52 14.69 6.64
C PRO A 68 6.50 15.38 7.55
N ASP A 69 5.71 16.30 7.02
CA ASP A 69 4.79 17.12 7.82
C ASP A 69 3.31 16.73 7.69
N GLN A 70 2.94 16.09 6.59
CA GLN A 70 1.54 15.92 6.16
C GLN A 70 1.35 14.59 5.39
N PRO A 71 1.64 13.44 6.02
CA PRO A 71 1.59 12.14 5.37
C PRO A 71 0.17 11.74 4.99
N GLY A 72 0.07 10.95 3.91
CA GLY A 72 -1.18 10.47 3.34
C GLY A 72 -1.58 11.25 2.10
N LEU A 73 -2.82 11.76 2.08
CA LEU A 73 -3.40 12.44 0.92
C LEU A 73 -3.32 13.95 1.10
N ARG A 74 -2.86 14.63 0.05
CA ARG A 74 -2.81 16.10 -0.03
C ARG A 74 -3.30 16.56 -1.39
N TYR A 75 -3.84 17.77 -1.49
CA TYR A 75 -4.19 18.33 -2.78
C TYR A 75 -3.90 19.83 -2.86
N CYS A 76 -3.74 20.34 -4.08
CA CYS A 76 -3.65 21.77 -4.35
C CYS A 76 -4.45 22.13 -5.60
N TYR A 77 -4.95 23.37 -5.67
CA TYR A 77 -5.66 23.86 -6.84
C TYR A 77 -4.69 24.33 -7.90
N ALA A 78 -5.01 24.07 -9.17
CA ALA A 78 -4.18 24.53 -10.29
C ALA A 78 -4.02 26.06 -10.35
N SER A 79 -4.98 26.80 -9.81
CA SER A 79 -5.00 28.26 -9.74
C SER A 79 -4.19 28.85 -8.58
N GLN A 80 -3.80 28.04 -7.59
CA GLN A 80 -3.08 28.54 -6.42
C GLN A 80 -1.58 28.71 -6.69
N LYS A 81 -0.94 29.64 -5.97
CA LYS A 81 0.52 29.81 -6.01
C LYS A 81 1.19 28.46 -5.75
N LYS A 82 2.23 28.17 -6.53
CA LYS A 82 3.10 27.00 -6.40
C LYS A 82 3.49 26.82 -4.92
N GLY A 83 2.96 25.79 -4.25
CA GLY A 83 3.27 25.45 -2.86
C GLY A 83 2.12 25.46 -1.85
N ALA A 84 0.92 25.94 -2.19
CA ALA A 84 -0.23 25.88 -1.27
C ALA A 84 -0.91 24.49 -1.29
N TRP A 85 -0.38 23.54 -0.53
CA TRP A 85 -0.97 22.21 -0.35
C TRP A 85 -1.94 22.21 0.83
N THR A 86 -3.08 21.55 0.64
CA THR A 86 -4.05 21.23 1.70
C THR A 86 -3.90 19.76 2.07
N HIS A 87 -3.71 19.47 3.35
CA HIS A 87 -3.72 18.10 3.86
C HIS A 87 -5.15 17.59 3.91
N LEU A 88 -5.43 16.50 3.18
CA LEU A 88 -6.74 15.89 3.17
C LEU A 88 -6.91 14.96 4.36
N CYS A 89 -6.06 13.94 4.48
CA CYS A 89 -6.06 13.00 5.60
C CYS A 89 -4.85 12.08 5.55
N ARG A 90 -4.61 11.35 6.65
CA ARG A 90 -3.69 10.21 6.64
C ARG A 90 -4.36 9.00 5.98
N LEU A 91 -3.56 8.00 5.63
CA LEU A 91 -4.08 6.76 5.05
C LEU A 91 -4.84 5.91 6.07
N ASP A 92 -4.49 6.00 7.35
CA ASP A 92 -5.21 5.35 8.45
C ASP A 92 -6.51 6.07 8.85
N ASP A 93 -6.81 7.24 8.26
CA ASP A 93 -8.09 7.92 8.42
C ASP A 93 -9.14 7.50 7.39
N LEU A 94 -8.74 6.75 6.36
CA LEU A 94 -9.66 6.26 5.33
C LEU A 94 -10.63 5.23 5.92
N VAL A 95 -11.90 5.31 5.50
CA VAL A 95 -12.94 4.36 5.91
C VAL A 95 -13.34 3.48 4.73
N PHE A 96 -13.73 4.12 3.63
CA PHE A 96 -14.00 3.46 2.36
C PHE A 96 -13.75 4.43 1.19
N VAL A 97 -13.57 3.85 0.01
CA VAL A 97 -13.63 4.57 -1.26
C VAL A 97 -14.79 3.99 -2.04
N SER A 98 -15.63 4.84 -2.63
CA SER A 98 -16.68 4.41 -3.55
C SER A 98 -16.43 5.02 -4.92
N ILE A 99 -16.77 4.29 -5.98
CA ILE A 99 -16.60 4.76 -7.35
C ILE A 99 -17.85 4.51 -8.18
N ARG A 100 -18.04 5.37 -9.20
CA ARG A 100 -19.02 5.18 -10.26
C ARG A 100 -18.31 5.25 -11.61
N SER A 101 -17.99 4.09 -12.16
CA SER A 101 -17.21 3.98 -13.40
C SER A 101 -17.91 4.60 -14.63
N GLN A 102 -19.24 4.75 -14.61
CA GLN A 102 -20.01 5.32 -15.73
C GLN A 102 -19.69 6.79 -15.98
N ASP A 103 -19.35 7.56 -14.94
CA ASP A 103 -19.02 8.99 -15.06
C ASP A 103 -17.72 9.38 -14.36
N LEU A 104 -16.93 8.37 -13.97
CA LEU A 104 -15.59 8.48 -13.43
C LEU A 104 -15.52 9.25 -12.10
N THR A 105 -16.61 9.24 -11.34
CA THR A 105 -16.67 9.88 -10.02
C THR A 105 -16.19 8.93 -8.93
N ALA A 106 -15.52 9.50 -7.93
CA ALA A 106 -15.05 8.82 -6.74
C ALA A 106 -15.38 9.63 -5.49
N GLU A 107 -15.59 8.91 -4.39
CA GLU A 107 -15.72 9.44 -3.05
C GLU A 107 -14.66 8.80 -2.17
N VAL A 108 -13.89 9.63 -1.48
CA VAL A 108 -13.02 9.19 -0.39
C VAL A 108 -13.68 9.55 0.93
N SER A 109 -14.14 8.54 1.66
CA SER A 109 -14.73 8.68 2.99
C SER A 109 -13.67 8.52 4.08
N ARG A 110 -13.81 9.34 5.13
CA ARG A 110 -12.81 9.50 6.20
C ARG A 110 -13.49 9.37 7.56
N LYS A 111 -12.69 9.05 8.59
CA LYS A 111 -13.18 8.99 9.98
C LYS A 111 -13.82 10.29 10.45
N THR A 112 -13.36 11.43 9.92
CA THR A 112 -13.87 12.76 10.24
C THR A 112 -13.95 13.64 8.99
N GLY A 113 -14.81 14.66 9.06
CA GLY A 113 -15.00 15.63 7.98
C GLY A 113 -15.95 15.15 6.88
N VAL A 114 -16.20 16.04 5.93
CA VAL A 114 -17.07 15.76 4.77
C VAL A 114 -16.33 14.81 3.81
N PRO A 115 -17.01 13.81 3.20
CA PRO A 115 -16.37 12.97 2.19
C PRO A 115 -15.80 13.80 1.04
N PHE A 116 -14.68 13.34 0.48
CA PHE A 116 -13.98 14.04 -0.57
C PHE A 116 -14.39 13.49 -1.93
N TYR A 117 -15.20 14.27 -2.65
CA TYR A 117 -15.73 13.91 -3.96
C TYR A 117 -14.91 14.50 -5.10
N PHE A 118 -14.64 13.70 -6.12
CA PHE A 118 -13.91 14.13 -7.31
C PHE A 118 -14.20 13.24 -8.52
N LYS A 119 -13.69 13.67 -9.66
CA LYS A 119 -13.79 12.97 -10.95
C LYS A 119 -12.43 12.87 -11.64
N LEU A 120 -12.13 11.71 -12.22
CA LEU A 120 -10.96 11.48 -13.07
C LEU A 120 -11.29 11.63 -14.56
N GLN A 121 -10.27 11.68 -15.41
CA GLN A 121 -10.45 11.82 -16.86
C GLN A 121 -10.67 10.48 -17.54
N THR A 122 -10.06 9.42 -17.02
CA THR A 122 -10.17 8.06 -17.57
C THR A 122 -10.51 7.03 -16.50
N ILE A 123 -11.00 5.87 -16.94
CA ILE A 123 -11.20 4.71 -16.07
C ILE A 123 -9.87 4.19 -15.52
N ASP A 124 -8.80 4.22 -16.33
CA ASP A 124 -7.47 3.77 -15.92
C ASP A 124 -6.92 4.64 -14.76
N GLU A 125 -7.11 5.96 -14.82
CA GLU A 125 -6.73 6.87 -13.73
C GLU A 125 -7.54 6.61 -12.46
N LEU A 126 -8.85 6.39 -12.59
CA LEU A 126 -9.74 6.09 -11.48
C LEU A 126 -9.31 4.78 -10.79
N GLU A 127 -9.11 3.71 -11.56
CA GLU A 127 -8.70 2.41 -11.04
C GLU A 127 -7.27 2.43 -10.49
N SER A 128 -6.36 3.17 -11.13
CA SER A 128 -4.99 3.38 -10.63
C SER A 128 -5.00 4.05 -9.25
N LEU A 129 -5.72 5.16 -9.09
CA LEU A 129 -5.82 5.89 -7.82
C LEU A 129 -6.41 5.01 -6.72
N VAL A 130 -7.53 4.33 -7.01
CA VAL A 130 -8.19 3.43 -6.04
C VAL A 130 -7.30 2.25 -5.69
N GLY A 131 -6.59 1.69 -6.66
CA GLY A 131 -5.63 0.61 -6.49
C GLY A 131 -4.46 1.02 -5.58
N CYS A 132 -3.90 2.21 -5.80
CA CYS A 132 -2.85 2.79 -4.96
C CYS A 132 -3.32 2.96 -3.51
N LEU A 133 -4.46 3.62 -3.28
CA LEU A 133 -5.04 3.78 -1.95
C LEU A 133 -5.33 2.43 -1.26
N SER A 134 -5.93 1.49 -1.99
CA SER A 134 -6.24 0.16 -1.48
C SER A 134 -4.99 -0.66 -1.17
N GLY A 135 -3.91 -0.47 -1.94
CA GLY A 135 -2.60 -1.10 -1.67
C GLY A 135 -1.99 -0.59 -0.38
N TYR A 136 -1.86 0.73 -0.26
CA TYR A 136 -1.29 1.36 0.95
C TYR A 136 -2.12 1.09 2.20
N TYR A 137 -3.45 1.17 2.10
CA TYR A 137 -4.32 0.89 3.24
C TYR A 137 -4.14 -0.56 3.74
N ARG A 138 -3.96 -1.52 2.83
CA ARG A 138 -3.71 -2.92 3.23
C ARG A 138 -2.34 -3.12 3.88
N LEU A 139 -1.32 -2.43 3.39
CA LEU A 139 0.03 -2.53 3.93
C LEU A 139 0.15 -1.86 5.31
N MET A 140 -0.54 -0.74 5.53
CA MET A 140 -0.34 0.08 6.73
C MET A 140 -1.45 -0.05 7.77
N CYS A 141 -2.67 -0.41 7.37
CA CYS A 141 -3.84 -0.39 8.26
C CYS A 141 -4.38 -1.80 8.50
N THR A 142 -4.88 -2.46 7.45
CA THR A 142 -5.43 -3.82 7.57
C THR A 142 -5.38 -4.59 6.26
N TRP A 143 -4.61 -5.69 6.27
CA TRP A 143 -4.35 -6.48 5.07
C TRP A 143 -5.57 -7.28 4.57
N THR A 144 -6.63 -7.44 5.37
CA THR A 144 -7.82 -8.24 5.01
C THR A 144 -8.95 -7.43 4.39
N PHE A 145 -8.86 -6.11 4.36
CA PHE A 145 -9.98 -5.24 4.00
C PHE A 145 -9.91 -4.78 2.54
N ASN A 146 -11.07 -4.79 1.85
CA ASN A 146 -11.23 -4.13 0.56
C ASN A 146 -11.73 -2.70 0.81
N LEU A 147 -10.89 -1.71 0.52
CA LEU A 147 -11.21 -0.30 0.73
C LEU A 147 -12.30 0.20 -0.23
N CYS A 148 -12.33 -0.34 -1.46
CA CYS A 148 -13.33 -0.07 -2.46
C CYS A 148 -14.11 -1.36 -2.78
N ARG A 149 -15.44 -1.28 -2.71
CA ARG A 149 -16.31 -2.45 -2.96
C ARG A 149 -16.45 -2.73 -4.45
N GLU A 150 -16.51 -1.68 -5.25
CA GLU A 150 -16.70 -1.72 -6.70
C GLU A 150 -15.42 -2.19 -7.43
N LEU A 151 -14.25 -2.07 -6.79
CA LEU A 151 -12.97 -2.53 -7.30
C LEU A 151 -12.25 -3.44 -6.27
N PRO A 152 -12.78 -4.66 -6.00
CA PRO A 152 -12.21 -5.54 -5.00
C PRO A 152 -10.93 -6.21 -5.49
N ALA A 153 -9.94 -6.39 -4.62
CA ALA A 153 -8.74 -7.14 -4.96
C ALA A 153 -9.09 -8.64 -5.15
N PRO A 154 -8.78 -9.27 -6.31
CA PRO A 154 -9.14 -10.66 -6.56
C PRO A 154 -8.61 -11.64 -5.51
N SER A 155 -7.40 -11.40 -5.00
CA SER A 155 -6.81 -12.20 -3.92
C SER A 155 -7.61 -12.10 -2.62
N LEU A 156 -8.09 -10.91 -2.23
CA LEU A 156 -8.91 -10.76 -1.04
C LEU A 156 -10.29 -11.42 -1.20
N VAL A 157 -10.88 -11.38 -2.39
CA VAL A 157 -12.13 -12.09 -2.68
C VAL A 157 -11.93 -13.58 -2.48
N PHE A 158 -10.85 -14.15 -3.04
CA PHE A 158 -10.49 -15.56 -2.89
C PHE A 158 -10.22 -15.94 -1.42
N LEU A 159 -9.42 -15.15 -0.73
CA LEU A 159 -9.07 -15.40 0.68
C LEU A 159 -10.32 -15.39 1.55
N ARG A 160 -11.19 -14.39 1.37
CA ARG A 160 -12.44 -14.27 2.13
C ARG A 160 -13.40 -15.42 1.84
N SER A 161 -13.58 -15.81 0.59
CA SER A 161 -14.50 -16.90 0.23
C SER A 161 -14.04 -18.25 0.77
N ASN A 162 -12.73 -18.46 0.88
CA ASN A 162 -12.14 -19.70 1.41
C ASN A 162 -11.82 -19.65 2.91
N LYS A 163 -12.18 -18.56 3.63
CA LYS A 163 -11.77 -18.31 5.03
C LYS A 163 -10.25 -18.50 5.23
N CYS A 164 -9.49 -18.15 4.20
CA CYS A 164 -8.04 -18.29 4.14
C CYS A 164 -7.39 -16.97 4.54
N HIS A 165 -6.34 -17.04 5.34
CA HIS A 165 -5.49 -15.89 5.62
C HIS A 165 -4.49 -15.70 4.48
N GLY A 166 -3.97 -14.48 4.36
CA GLY A 166 -2.83 -14.22 3.48
C GLY A 166 -1.56 -14.90 4.01
N PRO A 167 -0.38 -14.47 3.54
CA PRO A 167 0.92 -15.08 3.87
C PRO A 167 1.37 -14.75 5.31
N VAL A 168 0.56 -15.10 6.30
CA VAL A 168 0.86 -14.94 7.72
C VAL A 168 1.81 -16.03 8.19
N GLY A 169 2.72 -15.72 9.11
CA GLY A 169 3.71 -16.70 9.59
C GLY A 169 3.10 -17.84 10.42
N SER A 170 3.85 -18.93 10.57
CA SER A 170 3.46 -20.06 11.44
C SER A 170 3.19 -19.62 12.89
N ALA A 171 4.07 -18.79 13.45
CA ALA A 171 3.92 -18.26 14.81
C ALA A 171 2.61 -17.48 15.00
N PHE A 172 2.25 -16.61 14.03
CA PHE A 172 0.96 -15.90 14.06
C PHE A 172 -0.22 -16.87 14.03
N SER A 173 -0.13 -17.91 13.22
CA SER A 173 -1.20 -18.91 13.03
C SER A 173 -1.49 -19.67 14.32
N ILE A 174 -0.43 -20.18 14.97
CA ILE A 174 -0.50 -20.91 16.24
C ILE A 174 -1.04 -20.00 17.35
N GLN A 175 -0.53 -18.77 17.45
CA GLN A 175 -0.98 -17.80 18.46
C GLN A 175 -2.46 -17.46 18.26
N LYS A 176 -2.90 -17.23 17.02
CA LYS A 176 -4.30 -16.93 16.72
C LYS A 176 -5.24 -18.10 17.05
N LEU A 177 -4.84 -19.34 16.77
CA LEU A 177 -5.60 -20.53 17.16
C LEU A 177 -5.74 -20.65 18.67
N LYS A 178 -4.66 -20.36 19.41
CA LYS A 178 -4.70 -20.34 20.88
C LYS A 178 -5.63 -19.25 21.41
N ASP A 179 -5.53 -18.04 20.91
CA ASP A 179 -6.27 -16.87 21.44
C ASP A 179 -7.73 -16.83 21.02
N LYS A 180 -8.07 -17.35 19.83
CA LYS A 180 -9.41 -17.25 19.23
C LYS A 180 -10.10 -18.58 19.00
N GLY A 181 -9.36 -19.66 18.86
CA GLY A 181 -9.89 -21.02 18.67
C GLY A 181 -10.04 -21.81 19.97
N GLY A 182 -9.59 -21.28 21.11
CA GLY A 182 -9.78 -21.88 22.43
C GLY A 182 -9.07 -23.21 22.66
N GLY A 183 -8.23 -23.68 21.72
CA GLY A 183 -7.63 -25.01 21.78
C GLY A 183 -8.62 -26.16 21.54
N GLU A 184 -9.77 -25.87 20.92
CA GLU A 184 -10.78 -26.87 20.59
C GLU A 184 -10.28 -27.81 19.48
N VAL A 185 -10.39 -29.12 19.70
CA VAL A 185 -10.02 -30.15 18.72
C VAL A 185 -10.89 -30.00 17.46
N GLY A 186 -10.25 -30.06 16.30
CA GLY A 186 -10.86 -29.87 14.99
C GLY A 186 -10.91 -28.41 14.50
N VAL A 187 -10.58 -27.44 15.34
CA VAL A 187 -10.45 -26.04 14.91
C VAL A 187 -9.12 -25.87 14.17
N GLY A 188 -9.18 -25.14 13.04
CA GLY A 188 -8.01 -24.91 12.21
C GLY A 188 -7.95 -23.52 11.58
N LEU A 189 -6.76 -23.17 11.10
CA LEU A 189 -6.45 -21.92 10.43
C LEU A 189 -5.78 -22.22 9.09
N LEU A 190 -6.47 -21.84 8.02
CA LEU A 190 -5.95 -21.89 6.65
C LEU A 190 -5.25 -20.56 6.31
N ARG A 191 -4.09 -20.64 5.67
CA ARG A 191 -3.32 -19.47 5.21
C ARG A 191 -2.53 -19.74 3.94
N GLU A 192 -2.15 -18.68 3.24
CA GLU A 192 -1.14 -18.74 2.16
C GLU A 192 0.27 -18.98 2.73
N SER A 193 1.15 -19.54 1.89
CA SER A 193 2.58 -19.59 2.13
C SER A 193 3.19 -18.20 2.02
N SER A 194 4.18 -17.90 2.87
CA SER A 194 4.95 -16.65 2.83
C SER A 194 6.10 -16.67 1.83
N SER A 195 6.40 -17.83 1.25
CA SER A 195 7.51 -18.02 0.30
C SER A 195 7.05 -18.44 -1.09
N ASP A 196 5.91 -19.15 -1.19
CA ASP A 196 5.54 -19.87 -2.41
C ASP A 196 4.09 -19.59 -2.80
N TYR A 197 3.89 -19.00 -3.98
CA TYR A 197 2.54 -18.87 -4.53
C TYR A 197 1.89 -20.25 -4.75
N ASN A 198 0.55 -20.29 -4.73
CA ASN A 198 -0.25 -21.52 -4.87
C ASN A 198 0.01 -22.60 -3.81
N THR A 199 0.78 -22.28 -2.76
CA THR A 199 0.97 -23.14 -1.60
C THR A 199 0.23 -22.56 -0.41
N TYR A 200 -0.52 -23.41 0.28
CA TYR A 200 -1.31 -23.07 1.44
C TYR A 200 -0.95 -23.99 2.60
N TYR A 201 -1.21 -23.51 3.81
CA TYR A 201 -0.96 -24.23 5.04
C TYR A 201 -2.20 -24.25 5.90
N LEU A 202 -2.55 -25.43 6.39
CA LEU A 202 -3.63 -25.63 7.34
C LEU A 202 -3.04 -26.07 8.67
N HIS A 203 -3.23 -25.23 9.69
CA HIS A 203 -2.90 -25.55 11.08
C HIS A 203 -4.15 -26.14 11.73
N VAL A 204 -4.10 -27.34 12.31
CA VAL A 204 -5.27 -27.99 12.95
C VAL A 204 -4.92 -28.42 14.37
N VAL A 205 -5.80 -28.13 15.32
CA VAL A 205 -5.71 -28.69 16.67
C VAL A 205 -6.26 -30.11 16.64
N GLU A 206 -5.40 -31.12 16.66
CA GLU A 206 -5.83 -32.53 16.70
C GLU A 206 -5.98 -33.07 18.13
N GLU A 207 -5.21 -32.52 19.06
CA GLU A 207 -5.20 -32.93 20.46
C GLU A 207 -5.31 -31.71 21.38
N ALA A 208 -6.07 -31.86 22.47
CA ALA A 208 -6.24 -30.80 23.44
C ALA A 208 -4.89 -30.44 24.10
N ASN A 209 -4.59 -29.15 24.18
CA ASN A 209 -3.33 -28.60 24.72
C ASN A 209 -2.04 -28.94 23.95
N ALA A 210 -2.14 -29.53 22.75
CA ALA A 210 -1.00 -29.74 21.87
C ALA A 210 -0.78 -28.56 20.91
N LEU A 211 0.41 -28.51 20.28
CA LEU A 211 0.65 -27.61 19.16
C LEU A 211 -0.16 -28.05 17.93
N PRO A 212 -0.73 -27.12 17.15
CA PRO A 212 -1.43 -27.47 15.92
C PRO A 212 -0.54 -28.23 14.94
N VAL A 213 -1.10 -29.28 14.32
CA VAL A 213 -0.46 -30.02 13.24
C VAL A 213 -0.57 -29.22 11.95
N LEU A 214 0.50 -29.23 11.15
CA LEU A 214 0.62 -28.47 9.91
C LEU A 214 0.46 -29.37 8.69
N TYR A 215 -0.54 -29.06 7.86
CA TYR A 215 -0.72 -29.67 6.54
C TYR A 215 -0.36 -28.67 5.46
N THR A 216 0.25 -29.17 4.38
CA THR A 216 0.53 -28.39 3.17
C THR A 216 -0.50 -28.73 2.11
N ILE A 217 -1.07 -27.70 1.50
CA ILE A 217 -2.08 -27.81 0.44
C ILE A 217 -1.52 -27.10 -0.78
N PHE A 218 -1.44 -27.81 -1.90
CA PHE A 218 -1.03 -27.24 -3.18
C PHE A 218 -2.26 -26.95 -4.02
N LYS A 219 -2.37 -25.72 -4.51
CA LYS A 219 -3.36 -25.39 -5.53
C LYS A 219 -2.81 -25.85 -6.87
N GLU A 220 -3.34 -26.96 -7.36
CA GLU A 220 -3.13 -27.36 -8.74
C GLU A 220 -3.78 -26.30 -9.65
N GLY A 221 -3.06 -25.88 -10.69
CA GLY A 221 -3.58 -24.94 -11.66
C GLY A 221 -4.81 -25.54 -12.35
N ASN A 222 -5.96 -24.87 -12.24
CA ASN A 222 -7.11 -25.27 -13.03
C ASN A 222 -6.97 -24.73 -14.45
N LYS A 223 -7.29 -25.61 -15.41
CA LYS A 223 -7.90 -25.25 -16.69
C LYS A 223 -9.04 -24.25 -16.51
#